data_AF-A0A925D2H3-F1
#
_entry.id   AF-A0A925D2H3-F1
#
_cell.length_a   1.000
_cell.length_b   1.000
_cell.length_c   1.000
_cell.angle_alpha   90.00
_cell.angle_beta   90.00
_cell.angle_gamma   90.00
#
_symmetry.space_group_name_H-M   'P 1'
#
loop_
_entity.id
_entity.type
_entity.pdbx_description
1 polymer ?
#
loop_
_entity_poly.entity_id
_entity_poly.type
_entity_poly.pdbx_seq_one_letter_code
_entity_poly.pdbx_strand_id
1 'polypeptide(L)'
;GRPLVWSNAQWNLPGLICPSTNPYSANDGVCATTYPYVTSMGPPVDGTLHMVYFLPSGSAALLGRTNYLGNCGRLGSLPGFNVYEGPFTRRSKNNLGALTDGTSNTFFFGEVTGGKQSRFGTQKFSHSWAGAGVMPSAWGIEAVPASATPGDGVLTSKHYWYKFGSEHPNIVQFTMADGAVKAIPQMINTTTFVRLSGMRDNYSASVPD
;
A
#
# COMPACT_ATOMS: atom_id res chain seq x y z
N GLY A 1 -0.97 -27.48 -17.22
CA GLY A 1 -1.40 -26.27 -16.48
C GLY A 1 -1.99 -25.28 -17.47
N ARG A 2 -3.02 -24.52 -17.08
CA ARG A 2 -3.54 -23.44 -17.95
C ARG A 2 -2.42 -22.39 -18.11
N PRO A 3 -2.07 -21.96 -19.34
CA PRO A 3 -1.02 -20.97 -19.53
C PRO A 3 -1.43 -19.65 -18.88
N LEU A 4 -0.48 -19.00 -18.20
CA LEU A 4 -0.67 -17.61 -17.74
C LEU A 4 -0.66 -16.72 -18.98
N VAL A 5 -1.83 -16.18 -19.33
CA VAL A 5 -1.99 -15.26 -20.46
C VAL A 5 -2.38 -13.88 -19.96
N TRP A 6 -2.10 -12.84 -20.75
CA TRP A 6 -2.44 -11.45 -20.42
C TRP A 6 -3.92 -11.27 -20.02
N SER A 7 -4.82 -12.04 -20.63
CA SER A 7 -6.25 -11.98 -20.32
C SER A 7 -6.60 -12.51 -18.92
N ASN A 8 -5.75 -13.31 -18.27
CA ASN A 8 -5.97 -13.67 -16.87
C ASN A 8 -5.95 -12.43 -15.97
N ALA A 9 -5.02 -11.51 -16.20
CA ALA A 9 -4.90 -10.27 -15.43
C ALA A 9 -6.05 -9.28 -15.66
N GLN A 10 -6.92 -9.52 -16.66
CA GLN A 10 -8.06 -8.66 -16.99
C GLN A 10 -9.33 -8.99 -16.17
N TRP A 11 -9.35 -10.14 -15.49
CA TRP A 11 -10.51 -10.51 -14.68
C TRP A 11 -10.73 -9.52 -13.55
N ASN A 12 -11.95 -8.98 -13.47
CA ASN A 12 -12.36 -8.20 -12.31
C ASN A 12 -12.72 -9.17 -11.18
N LEU A 13 -12.07 -9.01 -10.04
CA LEU A 13 -12.32 -9.77 -8.82
C LEU A 13 -13.01 -8.83 -7.83
N PRO A 14 -14.35 -8.87 -7.70
CA PRO A 14 -15.08 -7.88 -6.91
C PRO A 14 -14.60 -7.76 -5.46
N GLY A 15 -14.13 -8.87 -4.86
CA GLY A 15 -13.57 -8.88 -3.51
C GLY A 15 -12.26 -8.12 -3.34
N LEU A 16 -11.59 -7.73 -4.43
CA LEU A 16 -10.38 -6.89 -4.40
C LEU A 16 -10.69 -5.40 -4.60
N ILE A 17 -11.97 -5.04 -4.76
CA ILE A 17 -12.40 -3.65 -4.94
C ILE A 17 -13.01 -3.15 -3.63
N CYS A 18 -12.56 -1.98 -3.19
CA CYS A 18 -13.19 -1.31 -2.06
C CYS A 18 -14.53 -0.70 -2.50
N PRO A 19 -15.65 -0.90 -1.78
CA PRO A 19 -16.94 -0.31 -2.13
C PRO A 19 -16.94 1.23 -2.18
N SER A 20 -16.04 1.87 -1.43
CA SER A 20 -15.93 3.35 -1.36
C SER A 20 -15.05 3.95 -2.45
N THR A 21 -14.34 3.13 -3.22
CA THR A 21 -13.37 3.60 -4.22
C THR A 21 -13.73 3.06 -5.60
N ASN A 22 -13.72 3.93 -6.61
CA ASN A 22 -13.78 3.50 -8.01
C ASN A 22 -12.36 3.54 -8.61
N PRO A 23 -11.62 2.41 -8.66
CA PRO A 23 -10.28 2.40 -9.25
C PRO A 23 -10.28 2.50 -10.78
N TYR A 24 -11.44 2.37 -11.45
CA TYR A 24 -11.53 2.45 -12.90
C TYR A 24 -11.63 3.89 -13.43
N SER A 25 -11.77 4.89 -12.54
CA SER A 25 -11.74 6.31 -12.91
C SER A 25 -10.32 6.91 -12.90
N ALA A 26 -9.27 6.09 -12.80
CA ALA A 26 -7.89 6.56 -12.79
C ALA A 26 -7.44 7.07 -14.16
N ASN A 27 -6.82 8.25 -14.21
CA ASN A 27 -6.48 8.94 -15.46
C ASN A 27 -4.98 8.88 -15.83
N ASP A 28 -4.08 8.87 -14.84
CA ASP A 28 -2.64 8.90 -15.11
C ASP A 28 -2.12 7.50 -15.48
N GLY A 29 -2.64 6.44 -14.85
CA GLY A 29 -2.13 5.10 -15.13
C GLY A 29 -2.72 3.94 -14.33
N VAL A 30 -2.41 2.74 -14.81
CA VAL A 30 -2.64 1.47 -14.13
C VAL A 30 -1.28 0.94 -13.66
N CYS A 31 -1.04 0.98 -12.35
CA CYS A 31 0.15 0.44 -11.73
C CYS A 31 0.29 -1.05 -12.04
N ALA A 32 1.39 -1.37 -12.72
CA ALA A 32 1.82 -2.71 -13.06
C ALA A 32 2.67 -3.31 -11.94
N THR A 33 3.48 -2.49 -11.25
CA THR A 33 4.24 -2.92 -10.07
C THR A 33 4.75 -1.70 -9.26
N THR A 34 4.76 -1.85 -7.94
CA THR A 34 5.51 -1.01 -7.00
C THR A 34 6.61 -1.81 -6.33
N TYR A 35 7.76 -1.19 -6.11
CA TYR A 35 8.85 -1.80 -5.35
C TYR A 35 9.73 -0.75 -4.66
N PRO A 36 10.09 -0.96 -3.37
CA PRO A 36 11.04 -0.10 -2.70
C PRO A 36 12.48 -0.42 -3.15
N TYR A 37 13.35 0.58 -3.12
CA TYR A 37 14.80 0.42 -3.33
C TYR A 37 15.60 1.48 -2.56
N VAL A 38 16.88 1.22 -2.32
CA VAL A 38 17.82 2.17 -1.69
C VAL A 38 18.40 3.10 -2.75
N THR A 39 18.40 4.41 -2.48
CA THR A 39 18.97 5.43 -3.37
C THR A 39 20.41 5.76 -3.01
N SER A 40 20.81 5.53 -1.76
CA SER A 40 22.17 5.72 -1.25
C SER A 40 22.48 4.63 -0.23
N MET A 41 23.74 4.17 -0.21
CA MET A 41 24.25 3.21 0.79
C MET A 41 25.14 3.89 1.86
N GLY A 42 25.40 5.20 1.72
CA GLY A 42 26.13 5.99 2.72
C GLY A 42 25.22 6.38 3.89
N PRO A 43 25.75 6.81 5.05
CA PRO A 43 24.94 7.36 6.13
C PRO A 43 24.47 8.79 5.80
N PRO A 44 23.16 9.12 5.93
CA PRO A 44 22.06 8.22 6.23
C PRO A 44 21.65 7.36 5.02
N VAL A 45 21.26 6.10 5.28
CA VAL A 45 20.73 5.22 4.23
C VAL A 45 19.37 5.75 3.80
N ASP A 46 19.23 6.12 2.53
CA ASP A 46 17.98 6.60 1.96
C ASP A 46 17.32 5.53 1.11
N GLY A 47 15.99 5.45 1.21
CA GLY A 47 15.18 4.56 0.41
C GLY A 47 13.94 5.25 -0.13
N THR A 48 13.43 4.73 -1.24
CA THR A 48 12.28 5.29 -1.95
C THR A 48 11.42 4.16 -2.54
N LEU A 49 10.25 4.53 -3.08
CA LEU A 49 9.32 3.65 -3.78
C LEU A 49 9.31 4.00 -5.26
N HIS A 50 9.47 3.00 -6.11
CA HIS A 50 9.26 3.14 -7.55
C HIS A 50 7.92 2.55 -7.94
N MET A 51 7.24 3.18 -8.90
CA MET A 51 6.04 2.64 -9.54
C MET A 51 6.27 2.55 -11.05
N VAL A 52 5.96 1.39 -11.62
CA VAL A 52 5.85 1.19 -13.06
C VAL A 52 4.37 1.04 -13.39
N TYR A 53 3.90 1.78 -14.39
CA TYR A 53 2.50 1.79 -14.79
C TYR A 53 2.35 1.76 -16.30
N PHE A 54 1.18 1.33 -16.75
CA PHE A 54 0.72 1.48 -18.12
C PHE A 54 -0.21 2.69 -18.22
N LEU A 55 -0.20 3.36 -19.38
CA LEU A 55 -1.27 4.31 -19.69
C LEU A 55 -2.62 3.57 -19.63
N PRO A 56 -3.70 4.21 -19.14
CA PRO A 56 -4.99 3.56 -18.96
C PRO A 56 -5.75 3.44 -20.29
N SER A 57 -5.09 2.90 -21.32
CA SER A 57 -5.60 2.75 -22.68
C SER A 57 -5.26 1.37 -23.25
N GLY A 58 -5.86 1.04 -24.39
CA GLY A 58 -5.63 -0.24 -25.08
C GLY A 58 -5.86 -1.44 -24.16
N SER A 59 -4.94 -2.39 -24.19
CA SER A 59 -5.06 -3.63 -23.43
C SER A 59 -4.88 -3.46 -21.91
N ALA A 60 -4.25 -2.37 -21.45
CA ALA A 60 -4.07 -2.06 -20.03
C ALA A 60 -5.34 -1.51 -19.38
N ALA A 61 -6.19 -0.82 -20.16
CA ALA A 61 -7.52 -0.39 -19.70
C ALA A 61 -8.36 -1.57 -19.19
N LEU A 62 -8.18 -2.76 -19.79
CA LEU A 62 -8.89 -3.99 -19.46
C LEU A 62 -8.35 -4.72 -18.22
N LEU A 63 -7.20 -4.34 -17.67
CA LEU A 63 -6.65 -5.02 -16.49
C LEU A 63 -7.68 -4.97 -15.33
N GLY A 64 -7.76 -6.04 -14.56
CA GLY A 64 -8.55 -6.03 -13.33
C GLY A 64 -7.85 -5.13 -12.30
N ARG A 65 -8.62 -4.44 -11.46
CA ARG A 65 -8.08 -3.54 -10.44
C ARG A 65 -8.09 -4.16 -9.05
N THR A 66 -7.30 -3.59 -8.16
CA THR A 66 -7.34 -3.84 -6.72
C THR A 66 -7.25 -2.51 -5.96
N ASN A 67 -7.90 -2.46 -4.81
CA ASN A 67 -7.71 -1.44 -3.78
C ASN A 67 -6.90 -1.95 -2.59
N TYR A 68 -6.27 -3.11 -2.70
CA TYR A 68 -5.50 -3.72 -1.61
C TYR A 68 -4.15 -4.20 -2.12
N LEU A 69 -3.08 -3.84 -1.39
CA LEU A 69 -1.72 -4.30 -1.64
C LEU A 69 -1.11 -4.95 -0.41
N GLY A 70 -0.17 -5.87 -0.65
CA GLY A 70 0.59 -6.51 0.41
C GLY A 70 1.50 -5.52 1.13
N ASN A 71 1.60 -5.67 2.44
CA ASN A 71 2.46 -4.89 3.30
C ASN A 71 3.91 -5.41 3.26
N CYS A 72 4.86 -4.54 2.88
CA CYS A 72 6.28 -4.84 2.94
C CYS A 72 6.98 -4.30 4.20
N GLY A 73 6.23 -3.74 5.15
CA GLY A 73 6.80 -3.07 6.31
C GLY A 73 7.34 -1.70 5.94
N ARG A 74 8.37 -1.19 6.65
CA ARG A 74 8.86 0.17 6.42
C ARG A 74 9.31 0.37 4.97
N LEU A 75 10.28 -0.41 4.52
CA LEU A 75 10.74 -0.42 3.11
C LEU A 75 11.14 -1.83 2.67
N GLY A 76 10.52 -2.87 3.22
CA GLY A 76 10.90 -4.25 2.93
C GLY A 76 12.19 -4.69 3.59
N SER A 77 12.82 -5.70 2.98
CA SER A 77 14.08 -6.30 3.42
C SER A 77 15.31 -5.51 2.96
N LEU A 78 15.15 -4.21 2.70
CA LEU A 78 16.25 -3.37 2.20
C LEU A 78 17.29 -3.13 3.29
N PRO A 79 18.58 -3.00 2.93
CA PRO A 79 19.62 -2.62 3.88
C PRO A 79 19.24 -1.35 4.65
N GLY A 80 19.43 -1.34 5.96
CA GLY A 80 19.11 -0.19 6.83
C GLY A 80 17.63 -0.08 7.26
N PHE A 81 16.73 -0.83 6.62
CA PHE A 81 15.28 -0.80 6.92
C PHE A 81 14.71 -2.15 7.35
N ASN A 82 15.48 -3.22 7.24
CA ASN A 82 15.09 -4.60 7.47
C ASN A 82 14.63 -4.92 8.91
N VAL A 83 14.88 -4.04 9.88
CA VAL A 83 14.32 -4.15 11.23
C VAL A 83 12.79 -4.17 11.19
N TYR A 84 12.20 -3.38 10.30
CA TYR A 84 10.75 -3.28 10.12
C TYR A 84 10.31 -3.97 8.83
N GLU A 85 10.92 -5.11 8.49
CA GLU A 85 10.51 -5.92 7.35
C GLU A 85 9.09 -6.46 7.56
N GLY A 86 8.21 -6.28 6.58
CA GLY A 86 6.86 -6.84 6.62
C GLY A 86 6.74 -8.20 5.94
N PRO A 87 5.53 -8.80 5.94
CA PRO A 87 5.32 -10.16 5.45
C PRO A 87 5.62 -10.35 3.96
N PHE A 88 5.38 -9.33 3.14
CA PHE A 88 5.53 -9.39 1.68
C PHE A 88 6.73 -8.57 1.20
N THR A 89 7.84 -9.25 0.89
CA THR A 89 9.02 -8.62 0.29
C THR A 89 9.47 -9.34 -0.98
N ARG A 90 10.40 -8.72 -1.72
CA ARG A 90 10.93 -9.28 -2.97
C ARG A 90 11.49 -10.68 -2.73
N ARG A 91 10.89 -11.68 -3.39
CA ARG A 91 11.29 -13.11 -3.30
C ARG A 91 11.21 -13.68 -1.88
N SER A 92 10.39 -13.09 -1.01
CA SER A 92 10.12 -13.63 0.33
C SER A 92 9.51 -15.04 0.26
N LYS A 93 9.84 -15.85 1.27
CA LYS A 93 9.26 -17.19 1.51
C LYS A 93 8.83 -17.31 2.97
N ASN A 94 8.29 -16.22 3.51
CA ASN A 94 7.87 -16.15 4.91
C ASN A 94 6.70 -17.11 5.13
N ASN A 95 6.71 -17.80 6.27
CA ASN A 95 5.58 -18.60 6.75
C ASN A 95 4.94 -17.87 7.95
N LEU A 96 3.77 -18.33 8.41
CA LEU A 96 3.10 -17.70 9.56
C LEU A 96 3.95 -17.72 10.84
N GLY A 97 4.82 -18.72 11.02
CA GLY A 97 5.77 -18.78 12.14
C GLY A 97 6.89 -17.74 12.08
N ALA A 98 7.10 -17.07 10.95
CA ALA A 98 8.04 -15.97 10.82
C ALA A 98 7.50 -14.64 11.39
N LEU A 99 6.20 -14.56 11.69
CA LEU A 99 5.53 -13.39 12.25
C LEU A 99 5.63 -13.43 13.78
N THR A 100 6.82 -13.20 14.31
CA THR A 100 7.12 -13.30 15.74
C THR A 100 6.48 -12.19 16.58
N ASP A 101 6.11 -11.07 15.96
CA ASP A 101 5.37 -9.99 16.61
C ASP A 101 3.87 -10.33 16.78
N GLY A 102 3.45 -11.49 16.25
CA GLY A 102 2.10 -12.04 16.36
C GLY A 102 1.24 -11.75 15.14
N THR A 103 0.45 -12.75 14.71
CA THR A 103 -0.39 -12.65 13.52
C THR A 103 -1.51 -11.62 13.65
N SER A 104 -2.02 -11.40 14.87
CA SER A 104 -3.07 -10.40 15.16
C SER A 104 -2.55 -8.96 15.25
N ASN A 105 -1.24 -8.77 15.26
CA ASN A 105 -0.54 -7.49 15.41
C ASN A 105 0.37 -7.15 14.22
N THR A 106 0.34 -7.95 13.15
CA THR A 106 1.09 -7.72 11.93
C THR A 106 0.13 -7.42 10.77
N PHE A 107 0.29 -6.27 10.11
CA PHE A 107 -0.44 -5.94 8.89
C PHE A 107 -0.06 -6.89 7.75
N PHE A 108 -1.07 -7.36 7.03
CA PHE A 108 -0.92 -8.26 5.90
C PHE A 108 -1.23 -7.54 4.58
N PHE A 109 -2.48 -7.11 4.38
CA PHE A 109 -2.88 -6.26 3.25
C PHE A 109 -3.45 -4.95 3.78
N GLY A 110 -3.22 -3.87 3.06
CA GLY A 110 -3.77 -2.56 3.38
C GLY A 110 -4.44 -1.92 2.18
N GLU A 111 -5.43 -1.08 2.46
CA GLU A 111 -6.15 -0.35 1.41
C GLU A 111 -5.25 0.69 0.73
N VAL A 112 -5.37 0.80 -0.59
CA VAL A 112 -4.71 1.79 -1.42
C VAL A 112 -5.71 2.42 -2.38
N THR A 113 -5.58 3.72 -2.59
CA THR A 113 -6.32 4.43 -3.63
C THR A 113 -5.51 4.50 -4.92
N GLY A 114 -4.23 4.86 -4.84
CA GLY A 114 -3.38 5.21 -5.99
C GLY A 114 -3.25 6.73 -6.20
N GLY A 115 -3.61 7.53 -5.19
CA GLY A 115 -3.43 8.99 -5.19
C GLY A 115 -4.52 9.76 -5.93
N LYS A 116 -4.76 11.00 -5.51
CA LYS A 116 -5.78 11.89 -6.08
C LYS A 116 -5.17 13.24 -6.39
N GLN A 117 -5.61 13.85 -7.48
CA GLN A 117 -5.06 15.14 -7.94
C GLN A 117 -5.32 16.28 -6.97
N SER A 118 -6.47 16.23 -6.27
CA SER A 118 -6.93 17.24 -5.32
C SER A 118 -8.00 16.60 -4.41
N ARG A 119 -8.53 17.33 -3.43
CA ARG A 119 -9.56 16.82 -2.52
C ARG A 119 -10.82 16.32 -3.25
N PHE A 120 -11.18 16.98 -4.33
CA PHE A 120 -12.32 16.66 -5.21
C PHE A 120 -11.87 16.14 -6.59
N GLY A 121 -10.57 15.89 -6.73
CA GLY A 121 -9.95 15.55 -8.00
C GLY A 121 -10.17 14.10 -8.40
N THR A 122 -9.86 13.82 -9.66
CA THR A 122 -9.88 12.46 -10.18
C THR A 122 -8.77 11.62 -9.56
N GLN A 123 -9.02 10.31 -9.55
CA GLN A 123 -8.04 9.30 -9.21
C GLN A 123 -6.86 9.39 -10.18
N LYS A 124 -5.62 9.42 -9.66
CA LYS A 124 -4.41 9.49 -10.50
C LYS A 124 -4.09 8.11 -11.04
N PHE A 125 -3.74 7.20 -10.13
CA PHE A 125 -3.40 5.83 -10.47
C PHE A 125 -4.40 4.85 -9.89
N SER A 126 -4.43 3.66 -10.48
CA SER A 126 -5.10 2.48 -9.96
C SER A 126 -4.12 1.32 -9.94
N HIS A 127 -4.35 0.30 -9.12
CA HIS A 127 -3.45 -0.85 -9.05
C HIS A 127 -4.04 -2.04 -9.78
N SER A 128 -3.27 -2.69 -10.65
CA SER A 128 -3.65 -3.98 -11.22
C SER A 128 -3.67 -5.04 -10.13
N TRP A 129 -4.70 -5.89 -10.04
CA TRP A 129 -4.65 -6.98 -9.05
C TRP A 129 -3.51 -7.96 -9.34
N ALA A 130 -3.16 -8.09 -10.62
CA ALA A 130 -2.03 -8.90 -11.05
C ALA A 130 -0.78 -8.01 -11.17
N GLY A 131 0.20 -8.25 -10.30
CA GLY A 131 1.56 -7.71 -10.41
C GLY A 131 1.83 -6.41 -9.68
N ALA A 132 0.81 -5.68 -9.19
CA ALA A 132 0.98 -4.33 -8.62
C ALA A 132 1.96 -4.24 -7.44
N GLY A 133 2.38 -5.36 -6.86
CA GLY A 133 3.53 -5.41 -5.97
C GLY A 133 3.13 -5.18 -4.52
N VAL A 134 3.90 -4.35 -3.82
CA VAL A 134 3.80 -4.16 -2.37
C VAL A 134 3.82 -2.68 -2.01
N MET A 135 3.20 -2.34 -0.89
CA MET A 135 3.16 -0.97 -0.38
C MET A 135 3.96 -0.87 0.93
N PRO A 136 4.91 0.07 1.03
CA PRO A 136 5.63 0.37 2.27
C PRO A 136 4.82 1.23 3.24
N SER A 137 5.20 1.16 4.52
CA SER A 137 4.66 1.98 5.60
C SER A 137 5.51 3.22 5.95
N ALA A 138 6.66 3.40 5.27
CA ALA A 138 7.67 4.43 5.61
C ALA A 138 7.15 5.87 5.75
N TRP A 139 6.08 6.21 5.05
CA TRP A 139 5.53 7.57 5.03
C TRP A 139 4.20 7.71 5.80
N GLY A 140 3.85 6.72 6.61
CA GLY A 140 2.65 6.72 7.44
C GLY A 140 1.35 6.76 6.63
N ILE A 141 0.24 6.94 7.34
CA ILE A 141 -1.10 7.17 6.78
C ILE A 141 -1.75 8.44 7.34
N GLU A 142 -0.97 9.23 8.07
CA GLU A 142 -1.46 10.43 8.72
C GLU A 142 -1.92 11.49 7.71
N ALA A 143 -2.96 12.23 8.11
CA ALA A 143 -3.39 13.41 7.37
C ALA A 143 -2.32 14.50 7.52
N VAL A 144 -1.81 14.98 6.39
CA VAL A 144 -0.84 16.08 6.37
C VAL A 144 -1.56 17.36 5.91
N PRO A 145 -1.41 18.48 6.62
CA PRO A 145 -1.87 19.78 6.13
C PRO A 145 -1.27 20.03 4.74
N ALA A 146 -2.09 20.41 3.75
CA ALA A 146 -1.63 20.46 2.36
C ALA A 146 -0.48 21.45 2.15
N SER A 147 0.56 21.02 1.45
CA SER A 147 1.45 21.91 0.71
C SER A 147 1.62 21.38 -0.72
N ALA A 148 0.79 21.85 -1.65
CA ALA A 148 1.14 21.93 -3.08
C ALA A 148 0.10 22.69 -3.90
N THR A 149 -1.20 22.53 -3.62
CA THR A 149 -2.27 23.14 -4.43
C THR A 149 -3.05 24.18 -3.63
N PRO A 150 -3.11 25.45 -4.06
CA PRO A 150 -4.00 26.44 -3.45
C PRO A 150 -5.46 25.96 -3.48
N GLY A 151 -6.12 25.91 -2.31
CA GLY A 151 -7.55 25.56 -2.17
C GLY A 151 -7.86 24.14 -1.67
N ASP A 152 -6.87 23.25 -1.52
CA ASP A 152 -7.12 21.82 -1.23
C ASP A 152 -7.43 21.48 0.24
N GLY A 153 -7.24 22.40 1.19
CA GLY A 153 -7.49 22.15 2.62
C GLY A 153 -6.53 21.10 3.21
N VAL A 154 -7.03 20.09 3.92
CA VAL A 154 -6.22 19.01 4.51
C VAL A 154 -6.22 17.80 3.57
N LEU A 155 -5.02 17.34 3.16
CA LEU A 155 -4.88 16.13 2.35
C LEU A 155 -4.61 14.92 3.25
N THR A 156 -5.45 13.90 3.12
CA THR A 156 -5.24 12.61 3.78
C THR A 156 -4.40 11.67 2.92
N SER A 157 -3.99 10.52 3.48
CA SER A 157 -3.09 9.58 2.80
C SER A 157 -3.57 9.12 1.42
N LYS A 158 -4.88 9.12 1.17
CA LYS A 158 -5.50 8.78 -0.13
C LYS A 158 -5.07 9.64 -1.32
N HIS A 159 -4.50 10.82 -1.07
CA HIS A 159 -4.03 11.71 -2.13
C HIS A 159 -2.63 11.34 -2.62
N TYR A 160 -1.91 10.50 -1.88
CA TYR A 160 -0.54 10.09 -2.19
C TYR A 160 -0.52 8.66 -2.72
N TRP A 161 -0.01 8.48 -3.95
CA TRP A 161 0.06 7.17 -4.58
C TRP A 161 1.03 6.20 -3.86
N TYR A 162 1.98 6.75 -3.11
CA TYR A 162 3.04 6.01 -2.41
C TYR A 162 2.68 5.66 -0.95
N LYS A 163 1.40 5.83 -0.57
CA LYS A 163 0.91 5.51 0.78
C LYS A 163 -0.25 4.52 0.70
N PHE A 164 -0.44 3.77 1.79
CA PHE A 164 -1.76 3.22 2.09
C PHE A 164 -2.78 4.34 2.29
N GLY A 165 -4.00 4.15 1.81
CA GLY A 165 -5.02 5.17 1.84
C GLY A 165 -6.39 4.64 1.46
N SER A 166 -7.41 5.35 1.93
CA SER A 166 -8.80 4.94 1.83
C SER A 166 -9.71 6.13 1.56
N GLU A 167 -10.82 5.87 0.89
CA GLU A 167 -11.93 6.82 0.76
C GLU A 167 -12.88 6.79 1.96
N HIS A 168 -12.74 5.81 2.86
CA HIS A 168 -13.47 5.80 4.11
C HIS A 168 -13.06 6.99 5.00
N PRO A 169 -14.01 7.69 5.66
CA PRO A 169 -13.68 8.83 6.50
C PRO A 169 -12.75 8.46 7.66
N ASN A 170 -11.60 9.14 7.77
CA ASN A 170 -10.66 9.11 8.89
C ASN A 170 -10.00 7.75 9.20
N ILE A 171 -10.19 6.73 8.37
CA ILE A 171 -9.63 5.40 8.58
C ILE A 171 -8.96 4.88 7.31
N VAL A 172 -8.12 3.86 7.47
CA VAL A 172 -7.65 3.00 6.39
C VAL A 172 -7.86 1.56 6.82
N GLN A 173 -8.44 0.73 5.94
CA GLN A 173 -8.71 -0.66 6.25
C GLN A 173 -7.45 -1.51 6.06
N PHE A 174 -7.14 -2.35 7.03
CA PHE A 174 -6.08 -3.35 6.96
C PHE A 174 -6.61 -4.73 7.34
N THR A 175 -6.11 -5.76 6.68
CA THR A 175 -6.20 -7.13 7.20
C THR A 175 -4.95 -7.43 8.02
N MET A 176 -5.13 -8.00 9.19
CA MET A 176 -4.06 -8.59 9.98
C MET A 176 -3.68 -9.96 9.39
N ALA A 177 -2.53 -10.51 9.77
CA ALA A 177 -2.06 -11.79 9.23
C ALA A 177 -2.87 -13.01 9.71
N ASP A 178 -3.68 -12.87 10.76
CA ASP A 178 -4.68 -13.86 11.17
C ASP A 178 -6.02 -13.74 10.40
N GLY A 179 -6.15 -12.76 9.50
CA GLY A 179 -7.33 -12.51 8.69
C GLY A 179 -8.34 -11.53 9.32
N ALA A 180 -8.11 -11.04 10.54
CA ALA A 180 -8.96 -10.00 11.13
C ALA A 180 -8.87 -8.70 10.31
N VAL A 181 -10.00 -8.00 10.13
CA VAL A 181 -10.02 -6.68 9.49
C VAL A 181 -10.04 -5.60 10.58
N LYS A 182 -9.13 -4.63 10.48
CA LYS A 182 -9.05 -3.50 11.41
C LYS A 182 -9.11 -2.18 10.67
N ALA A 183 -9.93 -1.27 11.18
CA ALA A 183 -9.97 0.12 10.78
C ALA A 183 -8.87 0.86 11.53
N ILE A 184 -7.84 1.31 10.81
CA ILE A 184 -6.72 2.03 11.41
C ILE A 184 -6.97 3.52 11.26
N PRO A 185 -7.05 4.29 12.37
CA PRO A 185 -7.32 5.72 12.29
C PRO A 185 -6.17 6.44 11.57
N GLN A 186 -6.49 7.39 10.70
CA GLN A 186 -5.52 8.27 10.04
C GLN A 186 -4.83 9.24 11.02
N MET A 187 -5.12 9.16 12.32
CA MET A 187 -4.41 9.89 13.37
C MET A 187 -3.39 9.02 14.11
N ILE A 188 -3.22 7.76 13.71
CA ILE A 188 -2.25 6.85 14.32
C ILE A 188 -0.83 7.45 14.26
N ASN A 189 -0.08 7.31 15.36
CA ASN A 189 1.33 7.70 15.37
C ASN A 189 2.13 6.88 14.34
N THR A 190 2.92 7.54 13.50
CA THR A 190 3.70 6.90 12.43
C THR A 190 4.65 5.81 12.95
N THR A 191 5.24 5.94 14.15
CA THR A 191 6.07 4.88 14.74
C THR A 191 5.25 3.63 15.07
N THR A 192 4.07 3.79 15.68
CA THR A 192 3.16 2.66 15.95
C THR A 192 2.72 2.00 14.65
N PHE A 193 2.37 2.80 13.63
CA PHE A 193 1.99 2.29 12.31
C PHE A 193 3.10 1.48 11.65
N VAL A 194 4.35 1.96 11.70
CA VAL A 194 5.50 1.23 11.16
C VAL A 194 5.75 -0.06 11.93
N ARG A 195 5.59 -0.07 13.26
CA ARG A 195 5.74 -1.31 14.06
C ARG A 195 4.70 -2.36 13.71
N LEU A 196 3.43 -1.98 13.60
CA LEU A 196 2.36 -2.87 13.14
C LEU A 196 2.59 -3.40 11.71
N SER A 197 3.44 -2.74 10.92
CA SER A 197 3.82 -3.18 9.58
C SER A 197 5.00 -4.15 9.57
N GLY A 198 5.80 -4.22 10.64
CA GLY A 198 6.87 -5.19 10.81
C GLY A 198 6.33 -6.56 11.21
N MET A 199 7.00 -7.63 10.80
CA MET A 199 6.64 -8.99 11.21
C MET A 199 7.49 -9.56 12.35
N ARG A 200 8.64 -8.92 12.64
CA ARG A 200 9.68 -9.43 13.56
C ARG A 200 10.58 -8.34 14.11
N ASP A 201 10.03 -7.16 14.35
CA ASP A 201 10.79 -6.03 14.87
C ASP A 201 11.03 -6.12 16.40
N ASN A 202 10.34 -7.04 17.09
CA ASN A 202 10.38 -7.27 18.54
C ASN A 202 9.95 -6.06 19.39
N TYR A 203 9.24 -5.09 18.80
CA TYR A 203 8.63 -3.98 19.50
C TYR A 203 7.13 -4.21 19.68
N SER A 204 6.64 -3.96 20.90
CA SER A 204 5.20 -3.99 21.15
C SER A 204 4.51 -2.83 20.42
N ALA A 205 3.48 -3.15 19.64
CA ALA A 205 2.53 -2.19 19.08
C ALA A 205 1.12 -2.81 19.07
N SER A 206 0.12 -1.96 19.28
CA SER A 206 -1.30 -2.33 19.19
C SER A 206 -2.05 -1.30 18.36
N VAL A 207 -3.13 -1.76 17.76
CA VAL A 207 -4.08 -0.85 17.12
C VAL A 207 -4.74 -0.01 18.21
N PRO A 208 -4.83 1.33 18.05
CA PRO A 208 -5.56 2.18 18.99
C PRO A 208 -7.02 1.76 19.10
N ASP A 209 -7.58 1.82 20.31
CA ASP A 209 -9.00 1.57 20.57
C ASP A 209 -9.92 2.63 19.92
#